data_AF-A0A059C182-F1
#
_entry.id   AF-A0A059C182-F1
#
_cell.length_a   1.000
_cell.length_b   1.000
_cell.length_c   1.000
_cell.angle_alpha   90.00
_cell.angle_beta   90.00
_cell.angle_gamma   90.00
#
_symmetry.space_group_name_H-M   'P 1'
#
loop_
_entity.id
_entity.type
_entity.pdbx_description
1 polymer ?
#
loop_
_entity_poly.entity_id
_entity_poly.type
_entity_poly.pdbx_seq_one_letter_code
_entity_poly.pdbx_strand_id
1 'polypeptide(L)' 'MKVFIDELSKTGKLEGVCYTYWEETFTSKNVELLLQPLTLHPVVAKTIMDKFAAMGILQGYLDYANKKQRSESSE' A
#
# COMPACT_ATOMS: atom_id res chain seq x y z
N MET A 1 -2.04 7.73 11.84
CA MET A 1 -1.07 7.70 10.72
C MET A 1 -0.05 8.84 10.77
N LYS A 2 -0.48 10.12 10.76
CA LYS A 2 0.44 11.27 10.84
C LYS A 2 1.36 11.25 12.07
N VAL A 3 0.78 11.05 13.26
CA VAL A 3 1.55 10.89 14.51
C VAL A 3 2.55 9.74 14.45
N PHE A 4 2.18 8.62 13.80
CA PHE A 4 3.10 7.47 13.67
C PHE A 4 4.32 7.83 12.81
N ILE A 5 4.13 8.51 11.68
CA ILE A 5 5.23 8.98 10.83
C ILE A 5 6.06 10.06 11.53
N ASP A 6 5.41 10.99 12.26
CA ASP A 6 6.11 12.02 13.01
C ASP A 6 7.01 11.40 14.10
N GLU A 7 6.52 10.41 14.84
CA GLU A 7 7.32 9.67 15.81
C GLU A 7 8.43 8.85 15.13
N LEU A 8 8.16 8.24 13.98
CA LEU A 8 9.18 7.50 13.22
C LEU A 8 10.29 8.42 12.72
N SER A 9 9.93 9.62 12.25
CA SER A 9 10.86 10.65 11.77
C SER A 9 11.78 11.13 12.89
N LYS A 10 11.25 11.33 14.11
CA LYS A 10 12.05 11.67 15.30
C LYS A 10 13.12 10.63 15.65
N THR A 11 13.01 9.39 15.18
CA THR A 11 14.04 8.36 15.43
C THR A 11 15.30 8.52 14.57
N GLY A 12 15.31 9.44 13.60
CA GLY A 12 16.40 9.60 12.63
C GLY A 12 16.50 8.48 11.59
N LYS A 13 15.71 7.39 11.72
CA LYS A 13 15.72 6.25 10.78
C LYS A 13 15.21 6.59 9.38
N LEU A 14 14.55 7.73 9.21
CA LEU A 14 14.05 8.22 7.93
C LEU A 14 15.01 9.23 7.28
N GLU A 15 16.14 9.55 7.91
CA GLU A 15 17.14 10.45 7.33
C GLU A 15 17.73 9.85 6.06
N GLY A 16 17.75 10.65 4.98
CA GLY A 16 18.24 10.22 3.67
C GLY A 16 17.28 9.32 2.88
N VAL A 17 16.08 9.04 3.40
CA VAL A 17 15.07 8.21 2.73
C VAL A 17 13.90 9.09 2.28
N CYS A 18 13.62 9.11 0.97
CA CYS A 18 12.42 9.75 0.46
C CYS A 18 11.19 8.93 0.85
N TYR A 19 10.22 9.57 1.52
CA TYR A 19 8.93 8.96 1.85
C TYR A 19 7.79 9.85 1.38
N THR A 20 6.66 9.23 1.08
CA THR A 20 5.41 9.93 0.76
C THR A 20 4.26 9.30 1.52
N TYR A 21 3.24 10.10 1.81
CA TYR A 21 1.96 9.57 2.23
C TYR A 21 1.19 9.12 0.99
N TRP A 22 0.62 7.92 1.05
CA TRP A 22 -0.27 7.40 0.01
C TRP A 22 -1.57 6.98 0.69
N GLU A 23 -2.69 7.64 0.33
CA GLU A 23 -3.96 7.29 0.92
C GLU A 23 -4.37 5.88 0.48
N GLU A 24 -4.54 5.01 1.48
CA GLU A 24 -5.11 3.70 1.29
C GLU A 24 -6.61 3.85 1.01
N THR A 25 -7.02 3.63 -0.24
CA THR A 25 -8.43 3.48 -0.58
C THR A 25 -8.64 2.13 -1.28
N PHE A 26 -9.53 1.31 -0.71
CA PHE A 26 -10.05 0.06 -1.30
C PHE A 26 -9.14 -1.18 -1.39
N THR A 27 -7.89 -1.14 -0.91
CA THR A 27 -6.97 -2.30 -0.93
C THR A 27 -7.52 -3.52 -0.19
N SER A 28 -8.06 -3.34 1.03
CA SER A 28 -8.59 -4.45 1.84
C SER A 28 -9.83 -5.11 1.23
N LYS A 29 -10.76 -4.33 0.67
CA LYS A 29 -11.96 -4.85 -0.02
C LYS A 29 -11.63 -5.62 -1.29
N ASN A 30 -10.64 -5.17 -2.06
CA ASN A 30 -10.22 -5.86 -3.27
C ASN A 30 -9.60 -7.23 -2.94
N VAL A 31 -8.80 -7.30 -1.88
CA VAL A 31 -8.23 -8.57 -1.39
C VAL A 31 -9.33 -9.45 -0.80
N GLU A 32 -10.28 -8.90 -0.05
CA GLU A 32 -11.44 -9.64 0.47
C GLU A 32 -12.24 -10.31 -0.66
N LEU A 33 -12.56 -9.56 -1.73
CA LEU A 33 -13.25 -10.11 -2.91
C LEU A 33 -12.44 -11.18 -3.64
N LEU A 34 -11.11 -11.05 -3.70
CA LEU A 34 -10.22 -12.07 -4.26
C LEU A 34 -10.18 -13.36 -3.42
N LEU A 35 -10.27 -13.24 -2.09
CA LEU A 35 -10.18 -14.37 -1.17
C LEU A 35 -11.54 -15.06 -0.94
N GLN A 36 -12.66 -14.35 -1.17
CA GLN A 36 -14.01 -14.87 -0.96
C GLN A 36 -14.28 -16.24 -1.64
N PRO A 37 -13.86 -16.49 -2.90
CA PRO A 37 -14.08 -17.78 -3.56
C PRO A 37 -13.23 -18.91 -2.98
N LEU A 38 -12.10 -18.59 -2.33
CA LEU A 38 -11.12 -19.57 -1.85
C LEU A 38 -11.53 -20.22 -0.51
N THR A 39 -12.63 -19.76 0.10
CA THR A 39 -13.21 -20.34 1.35
C THR A 39 -12.17 -20.65 2.42
N LEU A 40 -11.20 -19.74 2.58
CA LEU A 40 -10.08 -19.91 3.51
C LEU A 40 -10.55 -19.82 4.96
N HIS A 41 -9.85 -20.52 5.86
CA HIS A 41 -10.06 -20.37 7.29
C HIS A 41 -9.88 -18.89 7.69
N PRO A 42 -10.75 -18.31 8.53
CA PRO A 42 -10.74 -16.87 8.83
C PRO A 42 -9.38 -16.31 9.28
N VAL A 43 -8.62 -17.11 10.05
CA VAL A 43 -7.26 -16.75 10.49
C VAL A 43 -6.30 -16.62 9.31
N VAL A 44 -6.40 -17.51 8.32
CA VAL A 44 -5.57 -17.48 7.11
C VAL A 44 -5.98 -16.31 6.23
N ALA A 45 -7.29 -16.11 6.01
CA ALA A 45 -7.80 -14.98 5.25
C ALA A 45 -7.33 -13.65 5.84
N LYS A 46 -7.42 -13.49 7.17
CA LYS A 46 -6.94 -12.29 7.87
C LYS A 46 -5.43 -12.08 7.72
N THR A 47 -4.64 -13.15 7.88
CA THR A 47 -3.19 -13.08 7.70
C THR A 47 -2.81 -12.63 6.28
N ILE A 48 -3.55 -13.11 5.27
CA ILE A 48 -3.33 -12.71 3.89
C ILE A 48 -3.74 -11.24 3.69
N MET A 49 -4.91 -10.83 4.17
CA MET A 49 -5.35 -9.42 4.09
C MET A 49 -4.33 -8.46 4.72
N ASP A 50 -3.85 -8.76 5.92
CA ASP A 50 -2.90 -7.90 6.64
C ASP A 50 -1.57 -7.78 5.88
N LYS A 51 -1.08 -8.86 5.27
CA LYS A 51 0.14 -8.85 4.45
C LYS A 51 -0.05 -8.12 3.12
N PHE A 52 -1.22 -8.26 2.51
CA PHE A 52 -1.51 -7.67 1.21
C PHE A 52 -1.86 -6.18 1.28
N ALA A 53 -2.24 -5.65 2.45
CA ALA A 53 -2.51 -4.21 2.62
C ALA A 53 -1.29 -3.35 2.23
N ALA A 54 -0.11 -3.66 2.77
CA ALA A 54 1.13 -2.96 2.44
C ALA A 54 1.52 -3.13 0.95
N MET A 55 1.31 -4.33 0.40
CA MET A 55 1.56 -4.61 -1.02
C MET A 55 0.64 -3.80 -1.93
N GLY A 56 -0.64 -3.69 -1.58
CA GLY A 56 -1.64 -2.92 -2.33
C GLY A 56 -1.32 -1.42 -2.37
N ILE A 57 -0.84 -0.86 -1.26
CA ILE A 57 -0.39 0.54 -1.21
C ILE A 57 0.79 0.76 -2.17
N LEU A 58 1.79 -0.12 -2.15
CA LEU A 58 2.96 -0.02 -3.03
C LEU A 58 2.57 -0.18 -4.50
N GLN A 59 1.75 -1.18 -4.82
CA GLN A 59 1.28 -1.40 -6.19
C GLN A 59 0.48 -0.20 -6.71
N GLY A 60 -0.41 0.37 -5.90
CA GLY A 60 -1.18 1.56 -6.26
C GLY A 60 -0.29 2.77 -6.56
N TYR A 61 0.77 2.98 -5.76
CA TYR A 61 1.75 4.03 -6.02
C TYR A 61 2.53 3.80 -7.32
N LEU A 62 3.02 2.59 -7.55
CA LEU A 62 3.78 2.25 -8.76
C LEU A 62 2.91 2.40 -10.02
N ASP A 63 1.66 1.97 -9.98
CA ASP A 63 0.72 2.13 -11.09
C ASP A 63 0.48 3.60 -11.43
N TYR A 64 0.35 4.46 -10.42
CA TYR A 64 0.25 5.91 -10.61
C TYR A 64 1.52 6.50 -11.23
N ALA A 65 2.69 6.20 -10.65
CA ALA A 65 3.97 6.72 -11.10
C ALA A 65 4.26 6.32 -12.56
N ASN A 66 3.99 5.05 -12.91
CA ASN A 66 4.16 4.54 -14.26
C ASN A 66 3.19 5.18 -15.27
N LYS A 67 1.93 5.43 -14.87
CA LYS A 67 0.97 6.15 -15.74
C LYS A 67 1.42 7.59 -16.01
N LYS A 68 1.90 8.29 -14.98
CA LYS A 68 2.41 9.66 -15.09
C LYS A 68 3.62 9.75 -16.02
N GLN A 69 4.59 8.82 -15.89
CA GLN A 69 5.74 8.76 -16.79
C GLN A 69 5.33 8.54 -18.25
N ARG A 70 4.35 7.66 -18.52
CA ARG A 70 3.85 7.42 -19.88
C ARG A 70 3.16 8.63 -20.51
N SER A 71 2.45 9.43 -19.72
CA SER A 71 1.88 10.69 -20.21
C SER A 71 2.95 11.71 -20.53
N GLU A 72 4.01 11.81 -19.71
CA GLU A 72 5.12 12.76 -19.92
C GLU A 72 6.05 12.36 -21.07
N SER A 73 6.16 11.06 -21.40
CA SER A 73 6.96 10.57 -22.54
C SER A 73 6.26 10.65 -23.89
N SER A 74 5.00 11.11 -23.92
CA SER A 74 4.17 11.22 -25.13
C SER A 74 3.98 12.68 -25.60
N GLU A 75 4.64 13.64 -24.94
CA GLU A 75 4.82 15.03 -25.36
C GLU A 75 6.25 15.26 -25.87
#